data_AF-A0A838I838-F1
#
_entry.id   AF-A0A838I838-F1
#
_cell.length_a   1.000
_cell.length_b   1.000
_cell.length_c   1.000
_cell.angle_alpha   90.00
_cell.angle_beta   90.00
_cell.angle_gamma   90.00
#
_symmetry.space_group_name_H-M   'P 1'
#
loop_
_entity.id
_entity.type
_entity.pdbx_description
1 polymer ?
#
loop_
_entity_poly.entity_id
_entity_poly.type
_entity_poly.pdbx_seq_one_letter_code
_entity_poly.pdbx_strand_id
1 'polypeptide(L)' 'MTFLINGVQENVRRFNEDAAVWCRFAARRARRKHLLPLLSALDSPSSLTEEQLDQLDWLAAEREMRRSDCVGEQEQ' A
#
# COMPACT_ATOMS: atom_id res chain seq x y z
N MET A 1 -21.68 4.66 -29.19
CA MET A 1 -21.81 5.16 -27.80
C MET A 1 -21.22 4.22 -26.74
N THR A 2 -20.48 3.18 -27.12
CA THR A 2 -19.92 2.16 -26.20
C THR A 2 -18.57 2.54 -25.57
N PHE A 3 -17.77 3.39 -26.22
CA PHE A 3 -16.43 3.78 -25.73
C PHE A 3 -16.44 4.65 -24.46
N LEU A 4 -17.48 5.46 -24.25
CA LEU A 4 -17.60 6.31 -23.06
C LEU A 4 -17.94 5.50 -21.80
N ILE A 5 -18.75 4.45 -21.94
CA ILE A 5 -19.12 3.55 -20.83
C ILE A 5 -17.87 2.81 -20.32
N ASN A 6 -16.99 2.38 -21.23
CA ASN A 6 -15.73 1.73 -20.88
C ASN A 6 -14.76 2.68 -20.14
N GLY A 7 -14.68 3.96 -20.55
CA GLY A 7 -13.82 4.94 -19.89
C GLY A 7 -14.26 5.28 -18.46
N VAL A 8 -15.57 5.41 -18.23
CA VAL A 8 -16.11 5.68 -16.89
C VAL A 8 -15.90 4.46 -15.97
N GLN A 9 -16.13 3.24 -16.46
CA GLN A 9 -15.92 2.03 -15.67
C GLN A 9 -14.44 1.83 -15.31
N GLU A 10 -13.53 2.09 -16.23
CA GLU A 10 -12.09 2.02 -15.97
C GLU A 10 -11.63 3.08 -14.94
N ASN A 11 -12.17 4.29 -15.01
CA ASN A 11 -11.89 5.33 -14.01
C ASN A 11 -12.41 4.94 -12.61
N VAL A 12 -13.60 4.36 -12.53
CA VAL A 12 -14.16 3.85 -11.25
C VAL A 12 -13.31 2.70 -10.70
N ARG A 13 -12.88 1.78 -11.57
CA ARG A 13 -11.99 0.67 -11.18
C ARG A 13 -10.68 1.21 -10.59
N ARG A 14 -10.01 2.13 -11.29
CA ARG A 14 -8.76 2.76 -10.82
C ARG A 14 -8.96 3.49 -9.49
N PHE A 15 -10.03 4.27 -9.38
CA PHE A 15 -10.35 4.97 -8.14
C PHE A 15 -10.51 4.00 -6.96
N ASN A 16 -11.24 2.89 -7.15
CA ASN A 16 -11.42 1.88 -6.12
C ASN A 16 -10.10 1.18 -5.75
N GLU A 17 -9.23 0.91 -6.73
CA GLU A 17 -7.91 0.34 -6.50
C GLU A 17 -7.01 1.28 -5.69
N ASP A 18 -6.98 2.56 -6.05
CA ASP A 18 -6.22 3.57 -5.31
C ASP A 18 -6.78 3.78 -3.90
N ALA A 19 -8.10 3.77 -3.74
CA ALA A 19 -8.74 3.82 -2.43
C ALA A 19 -8.36 2.60 -1.56
N ALA A 20 -8.26 1.41 -2.15
CA ALA A 20 -7.82 0.21 -1.44
C ALA A 20 -6.35 0.31 -0.96
N VAL A 21 -5.45 0.82 -1.82
CA VAL A 21 -4.06 1.12 -1.44
C VAL A 21 -4.03 2.10 -0.27
N TRP A 22 -4.80 3.19 -0.35
CA TRP A 22 -4.86 4.22 0.68
C TRP A 22 -5.33 3.65 2.03
N CYS A 23 -6.40 2.85 2.04
CA CYS A 23 -6.90 2.20 3.25
C CYS A 23 -5.85 1.28 3.89
N ARG A 24 -5.09 0.53 3.08
CA ARG A 24 -4.01 -0.35 3.59
C ARG A 24 -2.84 0.43 4.14
N PHE A 25 -2.41 1.48 3.45
CA PHE A 25 -1.39 2.39 3.93
C PHE A 25 -1.79 3.01 5.27
N ALA A 26 -3.00 3.55 5.38
CA ALA A 26 -3.49 4.17 6.61
C ALA A 26 -3.51 3.19 7.79
N ALA A 27 -3.96 1.95 7.57
CA ALA A 27 -3.95 0.91 8.60
C ALA A 27 -2.54 0.55 9.07
N ARG A 28 -1.58 0.41 8.14
CA ARG A 28 -0.16 0.13 8.45
C ARG A 28 0.47 1.27 9.23
N ARG A 29 0.31 2.50 8.74
CA ARG A 29 0.80 3.71 9.39
C ARG A 29 0.26 3.85 10.82
N ALA A 30 -1.05 3.64 11.01
CA ALA A 30 -1.67 3.70 12.33
C ALA A 30 -1.05 2.67 13.29
N ARG A 31 -0.94 1.41 12.85
CA ARG A 31 -0.31 0.35 13.64
C ARG A 31 1.14 0.69 14.02
N ARG A 32 1.94 1.18 13.07
CA ARG A 32 3.32 1.58 13.34
C ARG A 32 3.39 2.73 14.35
N LYS A 33 2.55 3.76 14.22
CA LYS A 33 2.49 4.87 15.19
C LYS A 33 2.16 4.40 16.60
N HIS A 34 1.36 3.35 16.76
CA HIS A 34 1.13 2.74 18.06
C HIS A 34 2.32 1.92 18.59
N LEU A 35 3.09 1.28 17.71
CA LEU A 35 4.21 0.43 18.10
C LEU A 35 5.53 1.20 18.31
N LEU A 36 5.74 2.31 17.61
CA LEU A 36 6.99 3.07 17.66
C LEU A 36 7.39 3.53 19.08
N PRO A 37 6.46 4.05 19.92
CA PRO A 37 6.77 4.41 21.30
C PRO A 37 7.20 3.20 22.15
N LEU A 38 6.60 2.04 21.90
CA LEU A 38 6.95 0.80 22.60
C LEU A 38 8.37 0.33 22.23
N LEU A 39 8.74 0.45 20.95
CA LEU A 39 10.08 0.11 20.48
C LEU A 39 11.15 1.07 21.03
N SER A 40 10.83 2.37 21.13
CA SER A 40 11.74 3.33 21.77
C SER A 40 11.95 3.05 23.26
N ALA A 41 10.95 2.48 23.94
CA ALA A 41 11.06 2.09 25.34
C ALA A 41 11.94 0.84 25.57
N LEU A 42 12.27 0.10 24.50
CA LEU A 42 13.12 -1.09 24.52
C LEU A 42 14.56 -0.79 24.07
N ASP A 43 14.99 0.47 24.08
CA ASP A 43 16.30 0.94 23.58
C ASP A 43 16.65 0.47 22.16
N SER A 44 15.63 0.17 21.36
CA SER A 44 15.77 -0.19 19.95
C SER A 44 15.07 0.84 19.06
N PRO A 45 15.51 2.12 19.08
CA PRO A 45 14.92 3.14 18.23
C PRO A 45 15.17 2.83 16.76
N SER A 46 14.20 3.19 15.91
CA SER A 46 14.41 3.12 14.46
C SER A 46 15.42 4.19 14.05
N SER A 47 16.37 3.84 13.20
CA SER A 47 17.27 4.79 12.55
C SER A 47 16.63 5.52 11.36
N LEU A 48 15.40 5.12 10.99
CA LEU A 48 14.66 5.68 9.86
C LEU A 48 13.83 6.89 10.29
N THR A 49 13.73 7.88 9.41
CA THR A 49 12.85 9.04 9.62
C THR A 49 11.38 8.65 9.49
N GLU A 50 10.46 9.46 10.02
CA GLU A 50 9.01 9.23 9.84
C GLU A 50 8.62 9.17 8.36
N GLU A 51 9.22 10.03 7.54
CA GLU A 51 9.00 10.08 6.08
C GLU A 51 9.44 8.78 5.39
N GLN A 52 10.62 8.25 5.74
CA GLN A 52 11.10 6.98 5.19
C GLN A 52 10.19 5.82 5.59
N LEU A 53 9.71 5.81 6.83
CA LEU A 53 8.77 4.80 7.30
C LEU A 53 7.40 4.91 6.62
N ASP A 54 6.92 6.13 6.37
CA ASP A 54 5.70 6.37 5.61
C ASP A 54 5.85 5.88 4.17
N GLN A 55 6.99 6.15 3.53
CA GLN A 55 7.27 5.66 2.19
C GLN A 55 7.29 4.13 2.14
N LEU A 56 7.89 3.48 3.13
CA LEU A 56 7.89 2.02 3.22
C LEU A 56 6.48 1.44 3.42
N ASP A 57 5.66 2.06 4.27
CA ASP A 57 4.27 1.67 4.45
C ASP A 57 3.46 1.82 3.15
N TRP A 58 3.71 2.90 2.40
CA TRP A 58 3.09 3.15 1.11
C TRP A 58 3.46 2.09 0.08
N LEU A 59 4.77 1.84 -0.12
CA LEU A 59 5.27 0.83 -1.05
C LEU A 59 4.76 -0.57 -0.70
N ALA A 60 4.67 -0.90 0.59
CA ALA A 60 4.12 -2.18 1.04
C ALA A 60 2.61 -2.29 0.74
N ALA A 61 1.84 -1.23 0.95
CA ALA A 61 0.42 -1.19 0.63
C ALA A 61 0.17 -1.29 -0.89
N GLU A 62 0.95 -0.58 -1.70
CA GLU A 62 0.91 -0.68 -3.16
C GLU A 62 1.21 -2.10 -3.62
N ARG A 63 2.28 -2.72 -3.12
CA ARG A 63 2.65 -4.10 -3.48
C ARG A 63 1.58 -5.12 -3.10
N GLU A 64 0.88 -4.92 -1.99
CA GLU A 64 -0.16 -5.83 -1.52
C GLU A 64 -1.44 -5.73 -2.38
N MET A 65 -1.88 -4.51 -2.69
CA MET A 65 -3.15 -4.28 -3.40
C MET A 65 -3.00 -4.33 -4.92
N ARG A 66 -1.84 -3.97 -5.45
CA ARG A 66 -1.50 -4.07 -6.88
C ARG A 66 -0.62 -5.28 -7.14
N ARG A 67 -0.85 -6.39 -6.43
CA ARG A 67 -0.21 -7.66 -6.75
C ARG A 67 -0.50 -7.97 -8.21
N SER A 68 0.48 -7.68 -9.07
CA SER A 68 0.60 -8.40 -10.31
C SER A 68 0.99 -9.80 -9.90
N ASP A 69 0.17 -10.79 -10.21
CA ASP A 69 0.66 -12.16 -10.26
C ASP A 69 1.90 -12.10 -11.13
N CYS A 70 3.07 -12.35 -10.55
CA CYS A 70 4.27 -12.47 -11.35
C CYS A 70 3.97 -13.62 -12.32
N VAL A 71 3.96 -13.32 -13.62
CA VAL A 71 4.05 -14.35 -14.66
C VAL A 71 5.49 -14.89 -14.62
N GLY A 72 5.85 -15.49 -13.49
CA GLY A 72 6.95 -16.45 -13.43
C GLY A 72 6.39 -17.71 -14.05
N GLU A 73 6.97 -18.05 -15.20
CA GLU A 73 6.62 -19.14 -16.09
C GLU A 73 5.87 -20.30 -15.42
N GLN A 74 4.69 -20.61 -15.94
CA GLN A 74 4.17 -21.99 -15.84
C GLN A 74 5.15 -22.87 -16.62
N GLU A 75 6.25 -23.26 -15.98
CA GLU A 75 6.96 -24.48 -16.40
C GLU A 75 5.98 -25.66 -16.22
N GLN A 76 6.01 -26.52 -17.23
CA GLN A 76 5.02 -27.54 -17.59
C GLN A 76 4.82 -28.63 -16.54
#